data_AF-A0A059XDW8-F1
#
_entry.id   AF-A0A059XDW8-F1
#
_cell.length_a   1.000
_cell.length_b   1.000
_cell.length_c   1.000
_cell.angle_alpha   90.00
_cell.angle_beta   90.00
_cell.angle_gamma   90.00
#
_symmetry.space_group_name_H-M   'P 1'
#
loop_
_entity.id
_entity.type
_entity.pdbx_description
1 polymer ?
#
loop_
_entity_poly.entity_id
_entity_poly.type
_entity_poly.pdbx_seq_one_letter_code
_entity_poly.pdbx_strand_id
1 'polypeptide(L)'
;MTASVRFGGAAIAAAALLLSLGSQDARAQTYVAKVTSTAQADHPTMLGVKRIADIVREKTKGEVEIQGFPSGQLGGEVESLEGMKLGSIQGGLITSSLFIQWVPEFEVIDLPFVFRDDAHAQLACNRLFQALLAPKLVAHGFRSAGCFNFGGRDLISTFPITKLADVQGRKLRVIQSPAFIKIWQTVGANPVGIPAPEIYSALQTKVVDFIENPKTNYLTYEDICHGTTTSSRCDFSSFPTLHAFGWVSSCKIPLNQFAN
;
A
#
# COMPACT_ATOMS: atom_id res chain seq x y z
N MET A 1 64.06 12.75 70.63
CA MET A 1 63.13 13.62 69.86
C MET A 1 62.75 12.87 68.61
N THR A 2 61.59 12.22 68.59
CA THR A 2 61.04 11.57 67.39
C THR A 2 59.56 11.93 67.34
N ALA A 3 59.21 12.83 66.43
CA ALA A 3 57.84 13.27 66.20
C ALA A 3 57.12 12.26 65.31
N SER A 4 55.95 11.82 65.74
CA SER A 4 55.01 11.01 64.96
C SER A 4 53.91 11.92 64.41
N VAL A 5 53.85 12.04 63.08
CA VAL A 5 52.76 12.74 62.38
C VAL A 5 51.75 11.69 61.93
N ARG A 6 50.51 11.79 62.41
CA ARG A 6 49.34 11.05 61.92
C ARG A 6 48.63 11.91 60.87
N PHE A 7 48.45 11.38 59.66
CA PHE A 7 47.47 11.87 58.69
C PHE A 7 46.71 10.66 58.12
N GLY A 8 45.39 10.68 58.20
CA GLY A 8 44.55 9.69 57.53
C GLY A 8 43.11 9.72 58.02
N GLY A 9 42.25 10.47 57.34
CA GLY A 9 40.80 10.41 57.60
C GLY A 9 39.99 11.57 57.05
N ALA A 10 40.10 11.91 55.76
CA ALA A 10 39.21 12.94 55.18
C ALA A 10 38.96 12.81 53.66
N ALA A 11 39.06 11.61 53.06
CA ALA A 11 39.00 11.48 51.59
C ALA A 11 37.94 10.51 51.04
N ILE A 12 36.97 10.04 51.84
CA ILE A 12 36.01 8.99 51.37
C ILE A 12 34.57 9.53 51.19
N ALA A 13 34.22 10.72 51.69
CA ALA A 13 32.82 11.19 51.67
C ALA A 13 32.38 11.89 50.37
N ALA A 14 33.28 12.19 49.42
CA ALA A 14 32.95 12.97 48.22
C ALA A 14 32.60 12.13 46.96
N ALA A 15 32.75 10.81 47.00
CA ALA A 15 32.54 9.94 45.84
C ALA A 15 31.10 9.45 45.65
N ALA A 16 30.19 9.70 46.60
CA ALA A 16 28.81 9.21 46.55
C ALA A 16 27.82 10.15 45.82
N LEU A 17 28.23 11.38 45.46
CA LEU A 17 27.31 12.39 44.91
C LEU A 17 27.35 12.53 43.37
N LEU A 18 28.13 11.71 42.67
CA LEU A 18 28.28 11.77 41.20
C LEU A 18 27.50 10.68 40.43
N LEU A 19 26.75 9.82 41.13
CA LEU A 19 26.00 8.71 40.52
C LEU A 19 24.55 9.06 40.13
N SER A 20 24.09 10.29 40.33
CA SER A 20 22.69 10.70 40.08
C SER A 20 22.47 11.58 38.85
N LEU A 21 23.46 11.74 37.96
CA LEU A 21 23.32 12.54 36.73
C LEU A 21 23.19 11.70 35.44
N GLY A 22 23.10 10.38 35.58
CA GLY A 22 22.90 9.44 34.47
C GLY A 22 21.43 9.06 34.26
N SER A 23 20.51 10.02 34.19
CA SER A 23 19.22 9.78 33.54
C SER A 23 19.49 9.66 32.05
N GLN A 24 20.05 8.52 31.63
CA GLN A 24 19.97 8.13 30.23
C GLN A 24 18.49 8.05 29.91
N ASP A 25 18.01 8.98 29.09
CA ASP A 25 16.82 8.77 28.28
C ASP A 25 17.06 7.45 27.54
N ALA A 26 16.62 6.34 28.14
CA ALA A 26 16.41 5.10 27.47
C ALA A 26 15.27 5.37 26.48
N ARG A 27 15.60 6.00 25.34
CA ARG A 27 14.67 6.10 24.22
C ARG A 27 14.31 4.68 23.86
N ALA A 28 13.08 4.31 24.18
CA ALA A 28 12.49 3.03 23.85
C ALA A 28 12.80 2.71 22.39
N GLN A 29 13.14 1.44 22.10
CA GLN A 29 13.42 0.96 20.75
C GLN A 29 12.36 1.50 19.78
N THR A 30 12.77 2.37 18.85
CA THR A 30 11.89 2.89 17.81
C THR A 30 11.38 1.70 17.00
N TYR A 31 10.07 1.47 17.03
CA TYR A 31 9.44 0.45 16.21
C TYR A 31 9.36 0.98 14.78
N VAL A 32 10.09 0.35 13.87
CA VAL A 32 10.07 0.70 12.45
C VAL A 32 9.01 -0.12 11.74
N ALA A 33 8.04 0.57 11.14
CA ALA A 33 6.98 -0.02 10.35
C ALA A 33 7.20 0.27 8.86
N LYS A 34 7.56 -0.77 8.10
CA LYS A 34 7.72 -0.68 6.65
C LYS A 34 6.34 -0.71 5.98
N VAL A 35 6.08 0.31 5.17
CA VAL A 35 4.85 0.46 4.38
C VAL A 35 5.19 0.44 2.90
N THR A 36 4.67 -0.54 2.17
CA THR A 36 4.97 -0.71 0.74
C THR A 36 3.84 -0.24 -0.18
N SER A 37 4.22 0.13 -1.39
CA SER A 37 3.31 0.52 -2.47
C SER A 37 4.00 0.30 -3.81
N THR A 38 3.24 -0.11 -4.83
CA THR A 38 3.71 -0.16 -6.22
C THR A 38 3.61 1.19 -6.92
N ALA A 39 2.94 2.18 -6.32
CA ALA A 39 2.85 3.53 -6.86
C ALA A 39 4.17 4.29 -6.71
N GLN A 40 4.42 5.23 -7.62
CA GLN A 40 5.62 6.09 -7.60
C GLN A 40 5.66 6.98 -6.35
N ALA A 41 6.86 7.46 -6.00
CA ALA A 41 7.09 8.21 -4.75
C ALA A 41 6.30 9.53 -4.67
N ASP A 42 6.03 10.15 -5.80
CA ASP A 42 5.25 11.38 -5.97
C ASP A 42 3.74 11.13 -6.15
N HIS A 43 3.31 9.87 -6.25
CA HIS A 43 1.90 9.51 -6.37
C HIS A 43 1.11 9.98 -5.12
N PRO A 44 -0.13 10.48 -5.27
CA PRO A 44 -0.93 11.01 -4.15
C PRO A 44 -1.04 10.06 -2.95
N THR A 45 -1.07 8.75 -3.19
CA THR A 45 -1.12 7.74 -2.12
C THR A 45 0.16 7.69 -1.29
N MET A 46 1.33 7.92 -1.89
CA MET A 46 2.61 7.99 -1.17
C MET A 46 2.77 9.28 -0.38
N LEU A 47 2.21 10.38 -0.89
CA LEU A 47 2.07 11.61 -0.09
C LEU A 47 1.18 11.37 1.14
N GLY A 48 0.12 10.57 0.98
CA GLY A 48 -0.71 10.08 2.08
C GLY A 48 0.08 9.26 3.11
N VAL A 49 0.92 8.32 2.68
CA VAL A 49 1.81 7.54 3.57
C VAL A 49 2.76 8.47 4.35
N LYS A 50 3.34 9.47 3.69
CA LYS A 50 4.18 10.47 4.37
C LYS A 50 3.40 11.24 5.44
N ARG A 51 2.17 11.66 5.14
CA ARG A 51 1.32 12.35 6.12
C ARG A 51 0.97 11.44 7.30
N ILE A 52 0.68 10.16 7.04
CA ILE A 52 0.44 9.16 8.09
C ILE A 52 1.69 8.99 8.95
N ALA A 53 2.89 8.94 8.35
CA ALA A 53 4.15 8.85 9.08
C ALA A 53 4.35 10.03 10.03
N ASP A 54 4.07 11.26 9.58
CA ASP A 54 4.16 12.46 10.43
C ASP A 54 3.17 12.40 11.61
N ILE A 55 1.92 12.02 11.37
CA ILE A 55 0.88 11.88 12.40
C ILE A 55 1.28 10.80 13.41
N VAL A 56 1.77 9.66 12.94
CA VAL A 56 2.18 8.55 13.81
C VAL A 56 3.38 8.95 14.66
N ARG A 57 4.39 9.60 14.08
CA ARG A 57 5.54 10.12 14.83
C ARG A 57 5.09 11.10 15.91
N GLU A 58 4.17 12.02 15.61
CA GLU A 58 3.65 12.99 16.57
C GLU A 58 2.89 12.30 17.72
N LYS A 59 1.92 11.45 17.40
CA LYS A 59 1.08 10.78 18.41
C LYS A 59 1.85 9.80 19.29
N THR A 60 2.89 9.17 18.73
CA THR A 60 3.73 8.20 19.45
C THR A 60 4.98 8.84 20.05
N LYS A 61 5.13 10.17 19.97
CA LYS A 61 6.33 10.90 20.44
C LYS A 61 7.64 10.31 19.89
N GLY A 62 7.61 9.79 18.67
CA GLY A 62 8.74 9.18 17.98
C GLY A 62 9.01 7.71 18.33
N GLU A 63 8.16 7.05 19.11
CA GLU A 63 8.30 5.61 19.40
C GLU A 63 8.01 4.74 18.18
N VAL A 64 7.21 5.23 17.22
CA VAL A 64 6.93 4.54 15.95
C VAL A 64 7.42 5.38 14.77
N GLU A 65 8.23 4.76 13.93
CA GLU A 65 8.66 5.30 12.64
C GLU A 65 7.98 4.55 11.50
N ILE A 66 7.35 5.27 10.57
CA ILE A 66 6.83 4.68 9.33
C ILE A 66 7.82 4.97 8.21
N GLN A 67 8.30 3.91 7.56
CA GLN A 67 9.15 3.98 6.39
C GLN A 67 8.37 3.56 5.14
N GLY A 68 8.19 4.50 4.21
CA GLY A 68 7.53 4.24 2.94
C GLY A 68 8.49 3.66 1.89
N PHE A 69 8.08 2.59 1.24
CA PHE A 69 8.80 1.90 0.16
C PHE A 69 7.95 1.96 -1.13
N PRO A 70 8.10 3.04 -1.93
CA PRO A 70 7.35 3.23 -3.17
C PRO A 70 7.88 2.34 -4.31
N SER A 71 7.22 2.41 -5.47
CA SER A 71 7.66 1.83 -6.74
C SER A 71 7.98 0.33 -6.67
N GLY A 72 7.34 -0.41 -5.75
CA GLY A 72 7.58 -1.84 -5.59
C GLY A 72 8.98 -2.19 -5.09
N GLN A 73 9.64 -1.31 -4.32
CA GLN A 73 10.96 -1.57 -3.74
C GLN A 73 11.03 -2.86 -2.88
N LEU A 74 9.89 -3.31 -2.34
CA LEU A 74 9.77 -4.55 -1.56
C LEU A 74 9.03 -5.67 -2.33
N GLY A 75 8.89 -5.53 -3.65
CA GLY A 75 8.16 -6.47 -4.51
C GLY A 75 6.83 -5.92 -5.02
N GLY A 76 6.10 -6.75 -5.76
CA GLY A 76 4.72 -6.48 -6.14
C GLY A 76 3.76 -6.66 -4.96
N GLU A 77 2.47 -6.46 -5.20
CA GLU A 77 1.47 -6.52 -4.13
C GLU A 77 1.29 -7.93 -3.56
N VAL A 78 1.50 -8.98 -4.37
CA VAL A 78 1.44 -10.38 -3.92
C VAL A 78 2.61 -10.68 -2.98
N GLU A 79 3.83 -10.35 -3.39
CA GLU A 79 5.03 -10.52 -2.56
C GLU A 79 4.95 -9.67 -1.29
N SER A 80 4.36 -8.46 -1.40
CA SER A 80 4.10 -7.58 -0.27
C SER A 80 3.14 -8.21 0.74
N LEU A 81 2.05 -8.84 0.28
CA LEU A 81 1.11 -9.56 1.13
C LEU A 81 1.75 -10.77 1.83
N GLU A 82 2.64 -11.48 1.15
CA GLU A 82 3.43 -12.56 1.75
C GLU A 82 4.41 -12.03 2.81
N GLY A 83 5.13 -10.96 2.50
CA GLY A 83 6.01 -10.28 3.46
C GLY A 83 5.23 -9.76 4.68
N MET A 84 4.00 -9.31 4.45
CA MET A 84 3.06 -8.96 5.51
C MET A 84 2.69 -10.19 6.35
N LYS A 85 2.31 -11.33 5.76
CA LYS A 85 2.04 -12.57 6.53
C LYS A 85 3.22 -13.01 7.39
N LEU A 86 4.43 -12.87 6.86
CA LEU A 86 5.68 -13.23 7.56
C LEU A 86 6.12 -12.18 8.58
N GLY A 87 5.51 -10.99 8.58
CA GLY A 87 5.85 -9.87 9.47
C GLY A 87 7.13 -9.12 9.07
N SER A 88 7.70 -9.39 7.90
CA SER A 88 8.86 -8.65 7.37
C SER A 88 8.48 -7.27 6.80
N ILE A 89 7.20 -7.10 6.44
CA ILE A 89 6.55 -5.84 6.02
C ILE A 89 5.38 -5.58 6.97
N GLN A 90 5.28 -4.36 7.51
CA GLN A 90 4.26 -4.06 8.52
C GLN A 90 2.93 -3.63 7.91
N GLY A 91 2.96 -2.97 6.75
CA GLY A 91 1.76 -2.56 6.04
C GLY A 91 1.98 -2.27 4.56
N GLY A 92 0.89 -1.99 3.86
CA GLY A 92 0.91 -1.71 2.44
C GLY A 92 -0.36 -1.06 1.92
N LEU A 93 -0.23 -0.37 0.79
CA LEU A 93 -1.33 0.06 -0.05
C LEU A 93 -1.60 -1.05 -1.06
N ILE A 94 -2.63 -1.86 -0.79
CA ILE A 94 -2.89 -3.10 -1.52
C ILE A 94 -4.26 -3.02 -2.20
N THR A 95 -4.31 -3.38 -3.48
CA THR A 95 -5.54 -3.54 -4.26
C THR A 95 -6.44 -4.57 -3.57
N SER A 96 -7.70 -4.20 -3.32
CA SER A 96 -8.63 -5.04 -2.56
C SER A 96 -8.86 -6.43 -3.20
N SER A 97 -8.72 -6.55 -4.51
CA SER A 97 -8.86 -7.78 -5.29
C SER A 97 -7.92 -8.91 -4.90
N LEU A 98 -6.75 -8.58 -4.35
CA LEU A 98 -5.77 -9.58 -3.94
C LEU A 98 -6.16 -10.28 -2.64
N PHE A 99 -7.18 -9.78 -1.93
CA PHE A 99 -7.69 -10.42 -0.72
C PHE A 99 -8.71 -11.54 -0.99
N ILE A 100 -9.18 -11.70 -2.23
CA ILE A 100 -10.16 -12.74 -2.64
C ILE A 100 -9.68 -14.15 -2.24
N GLN A 101 -8.37 -14.39 -2.29
CA GLN A 101 -7.77 -15.69 -1.93
C GLN A 101 -7.93 -16.07 -0.45
N TRP A 102 -8.26 -15.11 0.43
CA TRP A 102 -8.60 -15.36 1.83
C TRP A 102 -10.06 -15.13 2.13
N VAL A 103 -10.64 -14.07 1.56
CA VAL A 103 -12.04 -13.68 1.78
C VAL A 103 -12.68 -13.48 0.41
N PRO A 104 -13.29 -14.53 -0.18
CA PRO A 104 -13.86 -14.49 -1.53
C PRO A 104 -14.86 -13.36 -1.75
N GLU A 105 -15.54 -12.90 -0.69
CA GLU A 105 -16.52 -11.82 -0.76
C GLU A 105 -15.93 -10.46 -1.17
N PHE A 106 -14.61 -10.31 -1.19
CA PHE A 106 -13.97 -9.13 -1.79
C PHE A 106 -14.23 -9.01 -3.30
N GLU A 107 -14.56 -10.12 -3.99
CA GLU A 107 -14.84 -10.13 -5.43
C GLU A 107 -15.97 -9.16 -5.81
N VAL A 108 -16.93 -8.90 -4.92
CA VAL A 108 -18.04 -7.98 -5.18
C VAL A 108 -17.57 -6.54 -5.46
N ILE A 109 -16.42 -6.14 -4.93
CA ILE A 109 -15.84 -4.80 -5.11
C ILE A 109 -15.17 -4.66 -6.48
N ASP A 110 -14.71 -5.76 -7.07
CA ASP A 110 -13.97 -5.76 -8.33
C ASP A 110 -14.84 -5.94 -9.56
N LEU A 111 -16.13 -6.25 -9.35
CA LEU A 111 -17.06 -6.41 -10.45
C LEU A 111 -17.19 -5.08 -11.21
N PRO A 112 -17.11 -5.10 -12.56
CA PRO A 112 -17.27 -3.89 -13.35
C PRO A 112 -18.65 -3.28 -13.11
N PHE A 113 -18.70 -1.95 -13.07
CA PHE A 113 -19.94 -1.16 -13.00
C PHE A 113 -20.78 -1.31 -11.71
N VAL A 114 -20.25 -1.91 -10.64
CA VAL A 114 -20.97 -1.95 -9.34
C VAL A 114 -21.04 -0.59 -8.64
N PHE A 115 -20.06 0.27 -8.89
CA PHE A 115 -20.06 1.66 -8.44
C PHE A 115 -20.53 2.58 -9.57
N ARG A 116 -21.40 3.54 -9.23
CA ARG A 116 -22.00 4.47 -10.21
C ARG A 116 -21.10 5.67 -10.47
N ASP A 117 -20.39 6.10 -9.44
CA ASP A 117 -19.54 7.28 -9.41
C ASP A 117 -18.57 7.17 -8.22
N ASP A 118 -17.62 8.10 -8.15
CA ASP A 118 -16.61 8.15 -7.09
C ASP A 118 -17.21 8.34 -5.69
N ALA A 119 -18.35 9.02 -5.57
CA ALA A 119 -19.02 9.21 -4.28
C ALA A 119 -19.63 7.90 -3.78
N HIS A 120 -20.22 7.11 -4.68
CA HIS A 120 -20.72 5.77 -4.37
C HIS A 120 -19.57 4.84 -3.95
N ALA A 121 -18.43 4.88 -4.67
CA ALA A 121 -17.24 4.12 -4.32
C ALA A 121 -16.67 4.51 -2.95
N GLN A 122 -16.57 5.82 -2.67
CA GLN A 122 -16.10 6.31 -1.37
C GLN A 122 -17.05 5.93 -0.23
N LEU A 123 -18.36 5.93 -0.45
CA LEU A 123 -19.33 5.44 0.53
C LEU A 123 -19.16 3.94 0.79
N ALA A 124 -18.90 3.16 -0.26
CA ALA A 124 -18.65 1.73 -0.17
C ALA A 124 -17.37 1.41 0.61
N CYS A 125 -16.33 2.25 0.55
CA CYS A 125 -15.15 2.09 1.41
C CYS A 125 -15.53 2.01 2.90
N ASN A 126 -16.45 2.86 3.38
CA ASN A 126 -16.85 2.83 4.78
C ASN A 126 -17.86 1.72 5.07
N ARG A 127 -18.92 1.61 4.25
CA ARG A 127 -20.07 0.75 4.56
C ARG A 127 -19.90 -0.71 4.15
N LEU A 128 -19.24 -0.97 3.03
CA LEU A 128 -19.03 -2.32 2.52
C LEU A 128 -17.66 -2.83 2.95
N PHE A 129 -16.60 -2.08 2.62
CA PHE A 129 -15.25 -2.51 2.90
C PHE A 129 -14.97 -2.52 4.41
N GLN A 130 -15.01 -1.36 5.09
CA GLN A 130 -14.59 -1.27 6.50
C GLN A 130 -15.54 -2.00 7.45
N ALA A 131 -16.86 -1.90 7.24
CA ALA A 131 -17.83 -2.49 8.16
C ALA A 131 -18.04 -4.00 7.97
N LEU A 132 -17.91 -4.54 6.74
CA LEU A 132 -18.30 -5.94 6.45
C LEU A 132 -17.12 -6.83 6.03
N LEU A 133 -16.19 -6.31 5.21
CA LEU A 133 -15.14 -7.13 4.61
C LEU A 133 -13.82 -7.09 5.38
N ALA A 134 -13.37 -5.90 5.79
CA ALA A 134 -12.14 -5.72 6.56
C ALA A 134 -12.08 -6.53 7.87
N PRO A 135 -13.18 -6.71 8.65
CA PRO A 135 -13.14 -7.53 9.87
C PRO A 135 -12.83 -9.00 9.58
N LYS A 136 -13.23 -9.53 8.42
CA LYS A 136 -12.98 -10.92 8.03
C LYS A 136 -11.49 -11.18 7.80
N LEU A 137 -10.74 -10.17 7.38
CA LEU A 137 -9.29 -10.25 7.16
C LEU A 137 -8.50 -10.55 8.46
N VAL A 138 -9.08 -10.25 9.63
CA VAL A 138 -8.42 -10.47 10.93
C VAL A 138 -8.14 -11.95 11.19
N ALA A 139 -9.06 -12.84 10.81
CA ALA A 139 -8.87 -14.29 10.91
C ALA A 139 -7.69 -14.79 10.05
N HIS A 140 -7.32 -14.00 9.04
CA HIS A 140 -6.18 -14.26 8.17
C HIS A 140 -4.97 -13.40 8.55
N GLY A 141 -4.92 -12.80 9.74
CA GLY A 141 -3.73 -12.08 10.21
C GLY A 141 -3.51 -10.70 9.59
N PHE A 142 -4.48 -10.17 8.85
CA PHE A 142 -4.45 -8.83 8.29
C PHE A 142 -5.44 -7.91 9.01
N ARG A 143 -5.11 -6.63 9.11
CA ARG A 143 -5.99 -5.58 9.64
C ARG A 143 -5.98 -4.41 8.68
N SER A 144 -7.13 -4.02 8.14
CA SER A 144 -7.21 -2.77 7.39
C SER A 144 -7.27 -1.58 8.35
N ALA A 145 -6.51 -0.52 8.03
CA ALA A 145 -6.63 0.78 8.70
C ALA A 145 -7.52 1.76 7.91
N GLY A 146 -7.84 1.44 6.65
CA GLY A 146 -8.62 2.33 5.81
C GLY A 146 -8.85 1.76 4.42
N CYS A 147 -9.79 2.36 3.73
CA CYS A 147 -10.06 2.14 2.31
C CYS A 147 -10.16 3.50 1.63
N PHE A 148 -9.71 3.57 0.39
CA PHE A 148 -9.87 4.75 -0.43
C PHE A 148 -10.16 4.35 -1.88
N ASN A 149 -10.87 5.22 -2.59
CA ASN A 149 -11.06 5.09 -4.02
C ASN A 149 -9.73 5.41 -4.74
N PHE A 150 -9.20 4.44 -5.49
CA PHE A 150 -7.98 4.60 -6.27
C PHE A 150 -8.23 5.18 -7.68
N GLY A 151 -9.50 5.37 -8.02
CA GLY A 151 -9.95 5.92 -9.30
C GLY A 151 -10.56 4.86 -10.21
N GLY A 152 -11.24 5.35 -11.25
CA GLY A 152 -11.76 4.52 -12.34
C GLY A 152 -10.61 3.88 -13.12
N ARG A 153 -10.71 2.58 -13.45
CA ARG A 153 -9.70 1.89 -14.25
C ARG A 153 -9.96 2.11 -15.73
N ASP A 154 -8.97 2.65 -16.44
CA ASP A 154 -9.03 2.94 -17.87
C ASP A 154 -8.14 1.98 -18.66
N LEU A 155 -8.43 1.82 -19.96
CA LEU A 155 -7.53 1.15 -20.88
C LEU A 155 -6.43 2.10 -21.33
N ILE A 156 -5.17 1.68 -21.17
CA ILE A 156 -3.98 2.41 -21.59
C ILE A 156 -3.25 1.56 -22.61
N SER A 157 -3.02 2.10 -23.80
CA SER A 157 -2.60 1.33 -24.96
C SER A 157 -1.74 2.15 -25.93
N THR A 158 -1.05 1.45 -26.83
CA THR A 158 -0.26 2.05 -27.94
C THR A 158 -1.08 2.18 -29.24
N PHE A 159 -2.36 1.82 -29.21
CA PHE A 159 -3.26 1.81 -30.36
C PHE A 159 -4.66 2.29 -29.94
N PRO A 160 -5.49 2.82 -30.85
CA PRO A 160 -6.83 3.25 -30.48
C PRO A 160 -7.75 2.07 -30.07
N ILE A 161 -8.45 2.21 -28.95
CA ILE A 161 -9.47 1.26 -28.48
C ILE A 161 -10.82 1.99 -28.38
N THR A 162 -11.67 1.85 -29.39
CA THR A 162 -12.96 2.57 -29.49
C THR A 162 -14.17 1.66 -29.41
N LYS A 163 -13.97 0.35 -29.60
CA LYS A 163 -15.01 -0.69 -29.55
C LYS A 163 -14.44 -1.98 -28.98
N LEU A 164 -15.31 -2.86 -28.47
CA LEU A 164 -14.90 -4.16 -27.91
C LEU A 164 -14.10 -5.02 -28.92
N ALA A 165 -14.41 -4.94 -30.21
CA ALA A 165 -13.65 -5.66 -31.23
C ALA A 165 -12.16 -5.26 -31.28
N ASP A 166 -11.80 -4.05 -30.83
CA ASP A 166 -10.42 -3.59 -30.83
C ASP A 166 -9.55 -4.31 -29.78
N VAL A 167 -10.15 -4.91 -28.75
CA VAL A 167 -9.42 -5.67 -27.70
C VAL A 167 -9.42 -7.18 -27.92
N GLN A 168 -10.19 -7.70 -28.89
CA GLN A 168 -10.32 -9.14 -29.10
C GLN A 168 -9.00 -9.79 -29.51
N GLY A 169 -8.64 -10.88 -28.84
CA GLY A 169 -7.40 -11.63 -29.05
C GLY A 169 -6.12 -10.91 -28.61
N ARG A 170 -6.22 -9.65 -28.16
CA ARG A 170 -5.05 -8.86 -27.75
C ARG A 170 -4.63 -9.16 -26.32
N LYS A 171 -3.33 -9.09 -26.08
CA LYS A 171 -2.72 -9.40 -24.79
C LYS A 171 -2.89 -8.22 -23.85
N LEU A 172 -3.69 -8.40 -22.81
CA LEU A 172 -3.98 -7.38 -21.81
C LEU A 172 -3.22 -7.69 -20.52
N ARG A 173 -2.45 -6.77 -19.98
CA ARG A 173 -2.00 -6.91 -18.60
C ARG A 173 -3.14 -6.60 -17.65
N VAL A 174 -3.36 -7.48 -16.67
CA VAL A 174 -4.25 -7.28 -15.52
C VAL A 174 -3.51 -7.46 -14.20
N ILE A 175 -4.10 -6.99 -13.10
CA ILE A 175 -3.70 -7.41 -11.75
C ILE A 175 -3.79 -8.95 -11.64
N GLN A 176 -2.97 -9.57 -10.80
CA GLN A 176 -2.94 -11.02 -10.53
C GLN A 176 -4.18 -11.50 -9.75
N SER A 177 -5.37 -11.14 -10.23
CA SER A 177 -6.67 -11.51 -9.67
C SER A 177 -7.44 -12.39 -10.66
N PRO A 178 -7.94 -13.57 -10.22
CA PRO A 178 -8.80 -14.41 -11.05
C PRO A 178 -10.05 -13.69 -11.58
N ALA A 179 -10.60 -12.75 -10.81
CA ALA A 179 -11.77 -11.98 -11.21
C ALA A 179 -11.45 -11.11 -12.44
N PHE A 180 -10.35 -10.36 -12.41
CA PHE A 180 -9.91 -9.53 -13.54
C PHE A 180 -9.60 -10.36 -14.79
N ILE A 181 -8.93 -11.50 -14.62
CA ILE A 181 -8.69 -12.43 -15.73
C ILE A 181 -10.02 -12.87 -16.35
N LYS A 182 -11.00 -13.27 -15.52
CA LYS A 182 -12.28 -13.74 -16.02
C LYS A 182 -13.07 -12.65 -16.74
N ILE A 183 -13.13 -11.45 -16.16
CA ILE A 183 -13.81 -10.27 -16.73
C ILE A 183 -13.30 -10.02 -18.14
N TRP A 184 -11.99 -9.87 -18.32
CA TRP A 184 -11.41 -9.54 -19.62
C TRP A 184 -11.46 -10.68 -20.64
N GLN A 185 -11.45 -11.94 -20.19
CA GLN A 185 -11.75 -13.07 -21.07
C GLN A 185 -13.17 -13.03 -21.63
N THR A 186 -14.17 -12.57 -20.84
CA THR A 186 -15.56 -12.53 -21.32
C THR A 186 -15.77 -11.56 -22.49
N VAL A 187 -14.95 -10.51 -22.58
CA VAL A 187 -14.97 -9.54 -23.70
C VAL A 187 -14.02 -9.92 -24.84
N GLY A 188 -13.40 -11.11 -24.77
CA GLY A 188 -12.57 -11.68 -25.83
C GLY A 188 -11.10 -11.21 -25.82
N ALA A 189 -10.65 -10.48 -24.80
CA ALA A 189 -9.23 -10.17 -24.64
C ALA A 189 -8.44 -11.39 -24.14
N ASN A 190 -7.11 -11.31 -24.19
CA ASN A 190 -6.19 -12.32 -23.67
C ASN A 190 -5.44 -11.78 -22.43
N PRO A 191 -6.06 -11.80 -21.24
CA PRO A 191 -5.47 -11.21 -20.05
C PRO A 191 -4.33 -12.05 -19.46
N VAL A 192 -3.27 -11.36 -19.04
CA VAL A 192 -2.08 -11.91 -18.37
C VAL A 192 -1.86 -11.18 -17.06
N GLY A 193 -1.81 -11.92 -15.95
CA GLY A 193 -1.51 -11.38 -14.63
C GLY A 193 -0.03 -11.05 -14.51
N ILE A 194 0.32 -9.76 -14.48
CA ILE A 194 1.70 -9.28 -14.33
C ILE A 194 1.74 -8.28 -13.17
N PRO A 195 2.67 -8.39 -12.22
CA PRO A 195 2.75 -7.47 -11.09
C PRO A 195 3.06 -6.05 -11.58
N ALA A 196 2.61 -5.04 -10.82
CA ALA A 196 2.70 -3.64 -11.26
C ALA A 196 4.13 -3.15 -11.60
N PRO A 197 5.19 -3.54 -10.87
CA PRO A 197 6.57 -3.14 -11.20
C PRO A 197 7.07 -3.62 -12.58
N GLU A 198 6.45 -4.67 -13.14
CA GLU A 198 6.85 -5.27 -14.42
C GLU A 198 6.04 -4.76 -15.61
N ILE A 199 5.06 -3.88 -15.39
CA ILE A 199 4.20 -3.38 -16.47
C ILE A 199 5.00 -2.67 -17.56
N TYR A 200 5.93 -1.79 -17.15
CA TYR A 200 6.69 -0.97 -18.08
C TYR A 200 7.51 -1.85 -19.04
N SER A 201 8.27 -2.81 -18.49
CA SER A 201 9.05 -3.74 -19.28
C SER A 201 8.16 -4.65 -20.14
N ALA A 202 7.01 -5.09 -19.62
CA ALA A 202 6.07 -5.93 -20.37
C ALA A 202 5.44 -5.20 -21.57
N LEU A 203 5.14 -3.91 -21.45
CA LEU A 203 4.71 -3.06 -22.56
C LEU A 203 5.86 -2.82 -23.55
N GLN A 204 7.04 -2.44 -23.06
CA GLN A 204 8.21 -2.14 -23.88
C GLN A 204 8.65 -3.34 -24.74
N THR A 205 8.62 -4.54 -24.14
CA THR A 205 8.99 -5.80 -24.81
C THR A 205 7.83 -6.45 -25.57
N LYS A 206 6.64 -5.84 -25.55
CA LYS A 206 5.42 -6.34 -26.20
C LYS A 206 4.99 -7.73 -25.72
N VAL A 207 5.32 -8.07 -24.48
CA VAL A 207 4.72 -9.24 -23.79
C VAL A 207 3.21 -9.03 -23.73
N VAL A 208 2.78 -7.81 -23.42
CA VAL A 208 1.38 -7.35 -23.50
C VAL A 208 1.25 -6.19 -24.48
N ASP A 209 0.05 -6.01 -25.04
CA ASP A 209 -0.23 -4.95 -26.01
C ASP A 209 -0.81 -3.69 -25.33
N PHE A 210 -1.49 -3.86 -24.21
CA PHE A 210 -2.17 -2.80 -23.45
C PHE A 210 -2.38 -3.21 -22.00
N ILE A 211 -2.71 -2.23 -21.15
CA ILE A 211 -2.97 -2.42 -19.72
C ILE A 211 -4.32 -1.81 -19.34
N GLU A 212 -4.81 -2.23 -18.18
CA GLU A 212 -5.94 -1.60 -17.50
C GLU A 212 -5.45 -1.02 -16.16
N ASN A 213 -5.69 0.27 -15.90
CA ASN A 213 -5.25 0.96 -14.68
C ASN A 213 -5.89 2.35 -14.58
N PRO A 214 -5.96 2.96 -13.39
CA PRO A 214 -6.45 4.34 -13.28
C PRO A 214 -5.59 5.35 -14.01
N LYS A 215 -6.23 6.42 -14.49
CA LYS A 215 -5.56 7.55 -15.17
C LYS A 215 -4.41 8.17 -14.36
N THR A 216 -4.45 8.11 -13.03
CA THR A 216 -3.32 8.60 -12.20
C THR A 216 -2.00 7.87 -12.48
N ASN A 217 -2.07 6.62 -12.96
CA ASN A 217 -0.91 5.84 -13.37
C ASN A 217 -0.50 6.08 -14.84
N TYR A 218 -1.25 6.87 -15.61
CA TYR A 218 -0.94 7.12 -17.03
C TYR A 218 0.44 7.77 -17.21
N LEU A 219 0.80 8.73 -16.35
CA LEU A 219 2.08 9.43 -16.43
C LEU A 219 3.28 8.47 -16.35
N THR A 220 3.11 7.31 -15.71
CA THR A 220 4.14 6.27 -15.64
C THR A 220 4.40 5.56 -16.97
N TYR A 221 3.45 5.60 -17.92
CA TYR A 221 3.52 4.86 -19.18
C TYR A 221 3.38 5.75 -20.43
N GLU A 222 3.34 7.07 -20.24
CA GLU A 222 3.11 8.05 -21.31
C GLU A 222 4.15 7.97 -22.43
N ASP A 223 5.40 7.71 -22.08
CA ASP A 223 6.53 7.58 -23.00
C ASP A 223 6.39 6.37 -23.95
N ILE A 224 5.77 5.28 -23.48
CA ILE A 224 5.47 4.10 -24.30
C ILE A 224 4.14 4.26 -25.04
N CYS A 225 3.12 4.81 -24.37
CA CYS A 225 1.73 4.80 -24.87
C CYS A 225 1.36 6.05 -25.68
N HIS A 226 2.26 7.04 -25.80
CA HIS A 226 2.17 8.21 -26.67
C HIS A 226 0.81 8.96 -26.65
N GLY A 227 0.14 9.07 -25.50
CA GLY A 227 -1.14 9.79 -25.44
C GLY A 227 -2.37 9.00 -25.85
N THR A 228 -2.24 7.74 -26.27
CA THR A 228 -3.39 6.88 -26.64
C THR A 228 -4.08 6.32 -25.39
N THR A 229 -4.65 7.22 -24.60
CA THR A 229 -5.76 6.89 -23.71
C THR A 229 -7.04 7.13 -24.47
N THR A 230 -7.92 6.14 -24.56
CA THR A 230 -9.30 6.40 -24.94
C THR A 230 -10.03 7.01 -23.75
N SER A 231 -9.73 8.27 -23.44
CA SER A 231 -10.43 9.02 -22.38
C SER A 231 -11.17 10.26 -22.88
N SER A 232 -11.40 10.41 -24.19
CA SER A 232 -12.08 11.62 -24.70
C SER A 232 -13.48 11.44 -25.28
N ARG A 233 -14.02 10.23 -25.53
CA ARG A 233 -15.44 10.09 -25.99
C ARG A 233 -16.03 8.67 -26.14
N CYS A 234 -15.42 7.63 -25.58
CA CYS A 234 -16.05 6.29 -25.54
C CYS A 234 -16.06 5.81 -24.09
N ASP A 235 -17.18 6.03 -23.43
CA ASP A 235 -17.48 5.76 -22.01
C ASP A 235 -17.67 4.25 -21.74
N PHE A 236 -16.88 3.41 -22.41
CA PHE A 236 -16.77 2.01 -22.05
C PHE A 236 -15.72 1.93 -20.93
N SER A 237 -16.24 1.95 -19.69
CA SER A 237 -15.63 1.31 -18.51
C SER A 237 -14.52 2.01 -17.75
N SER A 238 -14.68 3.27 -17.33
CA SER A 238 -14.02 3.71 -16.08
C SER A 238 -14.89 3.22 -14.90
N PHE A 239 -14.51 2.11 -14.26
CA PHE A 239 -15.17 1.66 -13.02
C PHE A 239 -14.24 1.89 -11.83
N PRO A 240 -14.72 2.54 -10.75
CA PRO A 240 -13.91 2.80 -9.57
C PRO A 240 -13.34 1.51 -8.98
N THR A 241 -12.08 1.54 -8.56
CA THR A 241 -11.51 0.48 -7.73
C THR A 241 -11.14 0.95 -6.35
N LEU A 242 -11.36 0.06 -5.38
CA LEU A 242 -11.06 0.34 -3.99
C LEU A 242 -9.72 -0.29 -3.63
N HIS A 243 -8.87 0.50 -3.00
CA HIS A 243 -7.62 0.02 -2.43
C HIS A 243 -7.76 -0.04 -0.90
N ALA A 244 -7.23 -1.12 -0.35
CA ALA A 244 -7.08 -1.32 1.07
C ALA A 244 -5.77 -0.70 1.53
N PHE A 245 -5.80 0.11 2.58
CA PHE A 245 -4.62 0.36 3.38
C PHE A 245 -4.63 -0.60 4.56
N GLY A 246 -3.61 -1.46 4.64
CA GLY A 246 -3.59 -2.58 5.56
C GLY A 246 -2.29 -2.74 6.32
N TRP A 247 -2.39 -3.35 7.49
CA TRP A 247 -1.32 -3.74 8.40
C TRP A 247 -1.44 -5.23 8.73
N VAL A 248 -0.35 -5.80 9.27
CA VAL A 248 -0.35 -7.15 9.83
C VAL A 248 -0.80 -7.11 11.28
N SER A 249 -1.53 -8.14 11.72
CA SER A 249 -2.05 -8.27 13.08
C SER A 249 -0.97 -8.28 14.19
N SER A 250 0.28 -8.60 13.87
CA SER A 250 1.43 -8.51 14.79
C SER A 250 1.97 -7.08 14.95
N CYS A 251 1.49 -6.13 14.16
CA CYS A 251 1.91 -4.73 14.24
C CYS A 251 1.35 -4.09 15.51
N LYS A 252 2.24 -3.63 16.39
CA LYS A 252 1.89 -2.99 17.68
C LYS A 252 1.38 -1.56 17.55
N ILE A 253 1.18 -1.05 16.32
CA ILE A 253 0.64 0.29 16.12
C ILE A 253 -0.79 0.30 16.66
N PRO A 254 -1.11 1.13 17.67
CA PRO A 254 -2.46 1.20 18.22
C PRO A 254 -3.38 1.93 17.22
N LEU A 255 -3.84 1.20 16.19
CA LEU A 255 -4.66 1.73 15.09
C LEU A 255 -5.89 2.51 15.58
N ASN A 256 -6.44 2.10 16.72
CA ASN A 256 -7.60 2.70 17.38
C ASN A 256 -7.37 4.16 17.81
N GLN A 257 -6.11 4.61 17.94
CA GLN A 257 -5.78 5.98 18.31
C GLN A 257 -5.67 6.93 17.10
N PHE A 258 -5.79 6.41 15.89
CA PHE A 258 -5.66 7.16 14.63
C PHE A 258 -6.99 7.35 13.89
N ALA A 259 -8.07 6.75 14.36
CA ALA A 259 -9.37 6.70 13.68
C ALA A 259 -10.36 7.84 14.06
N ASN A 260 -9.88 8.95 14.64
CA ASN A 260 -10.70 10.12 14.97
C ASN A 260 -10.29 11.33 14.15
#